data_AF-A0A398B414-F1
#
_entry.id   AF-A0A398B414-F1
#
_cell.length_a   1.000
_cell.length_b   1.000
_cell.length_c   1.000
_cell.angle_alpha   90.00
_cell.angle_beta   90.00
_cell.angle_gamma   90.00
#
_symmetry.space_group_name_H-M   'P 1'
#
loop_
_entity.id
_entity.type
_entity.pdbx_description
1 polymer ?
#
loop_
_entity_poly.entity_id
_entity_poly.type
_entity_poly.pdbx_seq_one_letter_code
_entity_poly.pdbx_strand_id
1 'polypeptide(L)'
;MFKHKKRLLITSIGTALLLGGCLNMDTSNEKQNGNTPKATSGTQTDERYVSVQDYTGEGYRMDNGEEEQKIADKNKEKIEKAVEKFFLDKYKTEVVVRNMIGADGAATVFVESKGLLDFYTYAIVPIDDSENKVLYDEVWTEQEEAETAIQLAMYKIANDDKFNYLNDYLASFSKENDVIGENPEFKKKFASTGYVTPFYYMESFSDSLLPLLDTYLKQPGLTKEDIQKVYNSLEIKPDEIIFLSTCI
;
A
#
# COMPACT_ATOMS: atom_id res chain seq x y z
N MET A 1 -35.95 -9.76 -62.77
CA MET A 1 -36.70 -10.25 -61.59
C MET A 1 -36.36 -9.34 -60.40
N PHE A 2 -37.34 -9.03 -59.57
CA PHE A 2 -37.50 -7.76 -58.84
C PHE A 2 -36.59 -7.51 -57.61
N LYS A 3 -36.38 -6.20 -57.35
CA LYS A 3 -35.76 -5.55 -56.18
C LYS A 3 -36.50 -5.83 -54.86
N HIS A 4 -35.75 -5.95 -53.75
CA HIS A 4 -36.06 -5.49 -52.37
C HIS A 4 -34.70 -5.41 -51.63
N LYS A 5 -34.13 -4.33 -51.07
CA LYS A 5 -34.53 -3.12 -50.30
C LYS A 5 -35.04 -3.36 -48.87
N LYS A 6 -34.18 -2.97 -47.90
CA LYS A 6 -34.38 -2.61 -46.47
C LYS A 6 -34.54 -3.81 -45.49
N ARG A 7 -33.99 -3.82 -44.27
CA ARG A 7 -33.79 -2.75 -43.27
C ARG A 7 -32.56 -3.00 -42.37
N LEU A 8 -31.96 -1.90 -41.92
CA LEU A 8 -31.14 -1.77 -40.71
C LEU A 8 -31.88 -2.35 -39.48
N LEU A 9 -31.16 -3.06 -38.61
CA LEU A 9 -31.54 -3.20 -37.21
C LEU A 9 -30.27 -3.17 -36.36
N ILE A 10 -30.05 -2.02 -35.76
CA ILE A 10 -29.08 -1.76 -34.71
C ILE A 10 -29.63 -2.44 -33.46
N THR A 11 -28.98 -3.50 -33.00
CA THR A 11 -29.20 -4.03 -31.65
C THR A 11 -28.10 -3.49 -30.75
N SER A 12 -28.40 -2.32 -30.17
CA SER A 12 -27.88 -1.90 -28.87
C SER A 12 -28.44 -2.86 -27.82
N ILE A 13 -27.57 -3.66 -27.21
CA ILE A 13 -27.89 -4.45 -26.01
C ILE A 13 -26.80 -4.12 -25.00
N GLY A 14 -27.26 -3.64 -23.85
CA GLY A 14 -26.50 -2.83 -22.92
C GLY A 14 -25.37 -3.56 -22.22
N THR A 15 -24.21 -2.92 -22.23
CA THR A 15 -23.13 -3.17 -21.28
C THR A 15 -23.49 -2.46 -19.97
N ALA A 16 -24.30 -3.11 -19.14
CA ALA A 16 -24.59 -2.62 -17.79
C ALA A 16 -24.66 -3.81 -16.85
N LEU A 17 -23.51 -4.41 -16.53
CA LEU A 17 -23.35 -5.45 -15.51
C LEU A 17 -21.84 -5.63 -15.21
N LEU A 18 -21.19 -4.61 -14.65
CA LEU A 18 -19.85 -4.72 -14.02
C LEU A 18 -19.76 -3.88 -12.73
N LEU A 19 -20.83 -3.83 -11.95
CA LEU A 19 -20.82 -3.33 -10.57
C LEU A 19 -21.32 -4.38 -9.57
N GLY A 20 -21.10 -5.66 -9.89
CA GLY A 20 -21.27 -6.77 -8.95
C GLY A 20 -20.01 -6.91 -8.10
N GLY A 21 -19.82 -6.00 -7.14
CA GLY A 21 -18.87 -6.22 -6.05
C GLY A 21 -19.23 -7.50 -5.29
N CYS A 22 -18.21 -8.20 -4.78
CA CYS A 22 -18.33 -9.46 -4.07
C CYS A 22 -19.19 -9.33 -2.80
N LEU A 23 -20.50 -9.50 -2.94
CA LEU A 23 -21.43 -9.76 -1.85
C LEU A 23 -21.75 -11.26 -1.88
N ASN A 24 -21.04 -12.02 -1.05
CA ASN A 24 -21.46 -13.24 -0.35
C ASN A 24 -20.24 -14.14 -0.10
N MET A 25 -19.77 -14.17 1.14
CA MET A 25 -19.14 -15.36 1.69
C MET A 25 -19.99 -15.82 2.87
N ASP A 26 -20.81 -16.82 2.60
CA ASP A 26 -21.60 -17.55 3.60
C ASP A 26 -20.67 -18.16 4.65
N THR A 27 -20.68 -17.62 5.87
CA THR A 27 -20.19 -18.36 7.04
C THR A 27 -21.15 -19.49 7.34
N SER A 28 -20.68 -20.70 7.05
CA SER A 28 -21.31 -21.96 7.41
C SER A 28 -21.46 -22.09 8.93
N ASN A 29 -22.62 -22.60 9.33
CA ASN A 29 -23.04 -22.79 10.71
C ASN A 29 -22.11 -23.72 11.50
N GLU A 30 -21.44 -23.19 12.52
CA GLU A 30 -21.25 -23.93 13.77
C GLU A 30 -21.89 -23.17 14.94
N LYS A 31 -22.75 -23.89 15.66
CA LYS A 31 -23.54 -23.38 16.77
C LYS A 31 -22.64 -23.15 17.99
N GLN A 32 -22.56 -21.92 18.49
CA GLN A 32 -22.47 -21.69 19.93
C GLN A 32 -23.46 -20.59 20.37
N ASN A 33 -24.27 -20.97 21.37
CA ASN A 33 -25.32 -20.19 21.99
C ASN A 33 -24.78 -18.92 22.68
N GLY A 34 -25.48 -17.80 22.50
CA GLY A 34 -25.39 -16.64 23.39
C GLY A 34 -26.02 -15.39 22.82
N ASN A 35 -27.30 -15.14 23.14
CA ASN A 35 -28.06 -13.90 22.99
C ASN A 35 -27.88 -13.07 21.70
N THR A 36 -28.79 -13.26 20.75
CA THR A 36 -28.99 -12.34 19.62
C THR A 36 -29.77 -11.10 20.08
N PRO A 37 -29.25 -9.86 19.98
CA PRO A 37 -30.10 -8.68 19.99
C PRO A 37 -30.78 -8.56 18.63
N LYS A 38 -32.10 -8.43 18.68
CA LYS A 38 -32.98 -8.19 17.55
C LYS A 38 -32.61 -6.83 16.91
N ALA A 39 -32.23 -6.82 15.64
CA ALA A 39 -31.95 -5.60 14.89
C ALA A 39 -33.17 -4.66 14.97
N THR A 40 -32.98 -3.53 15.63
CA THR A 40 -33.96 -2.44 15.72
C THR A 40 -33.42 -1.32 14.85
N SER A 41 -34.25 -0.81 13.93
CA SER A 41 -33.89 0.29 13.05
C SER A 41 -33.58 1.55 13.88
N GLY A 42 -32.31 1.95 13.88
CA GLY A 42 -31.77 3.13 14.55
C GLY A 42 -30.29 2.92 14.85
N THR A 43 -29.42 3.55 14.04
CA THR A 43 -27.96 3.78 14.28
C THR A 43 -27.33 2.90 15.36
N GLN A 44 -27.11 1.62 15.06
CA GLN A 44 -26.09 0.83 15.76
C GLN A 44 -24.81 0.96 14.94
N THR A 45 -23.95 1.92 15.31
CA THR A 45 -22.53 1.81 14.97
C THR A 45 -22.04 0.57 15.70
N ASP A 46 -21.81 -0.50 14.94
CA ASP A 46 -21.07 -1.65 15.44
C ASP A 46 -19.71 -1.13 15.95
N GLU A 47 -19.42 -1.35 17.23
CA GLU A 47 -18.25 -0.80 17.95
C GLU A 47 -16.91 -1.21 17.31
N ARG A 48 -16.94 -2.15 16.36
CA ARG A 48 -15.80 -2.58 15.56
C ARG A 48 -15.45 -1.62 14.41
N TYR A 49 -16.33 -0.68 14.06
CA TYR A 49 -16.10 0.26 12.96
C TYR A 49 -15.93 1.69 13.49
N VAL A 50 -15.03 2.41 12.84
CA VAL A 50 -14.75 3.83 13.05
C VAL A 50 -14.63 4.50 11.69
N SER A 51 -14.86 5.81 11.63
CA SER A 51 -14.64 6.59 10.41
C SER A 51 -13.20 6.41 9.92
N VAL A 52 -13.00 6.26 8.61
CA VAL A 52 -11.66 6.21 7.99
C VAL A 52 -10.85 7.48 8.27
N GLN A 53 -11.53 8.59 8.58
CA GLN A 53 -10.87 9.85 8.96
C GLN A 53 -10.40 9.87 10.40
N ASP A 54 -11.03 9.10 11.28
CA ASP A 54 -10.74 9.08 12.72
C ASP A 54 -9.85 7.89 13.11
N TYR A 55 -9.80 6.85 12.28
CA TYR A 55 -8.98 5.68 12.54
C TYR A 55 -7.49 5.99 12.41
N THR A 56 -6.70 5.72 13.45
CA THR A 56 -5.24 5.87 13.40
C THR A 56 -4.50 4.54 13.52
N GLY A 57 -5.24 3.42 13.50
CA GLY A 57 -4.70 2.06 13.56
C GLY A 57 -4.85 1.36 14.91
N GLU A 58 -5.67 1.91 15.81
CA GLU A 58 -5.95 1.30 17.10
C GLU A 58 -6.48 -0.14 16.93
N GLY A 59 -5.95 -1.07 17.71
CA GLY A 59 -6.38 -2.48 17.66
C GLY A 59 -5.97 -3.23 16.39
N TYR A 60 -5.22 -2.62 15.47
CA TYR A 60 -4.63 -3.32 14.33
C TYR A 60 -3.65 -4.38 14.85
N ARG A 61 -3.85 -5.62 14.41
CA ARG A 61 -2.99 -6.77 14.73
C ARG A 61 -3.01 -7.73 13.55
N MET A 62 -1.92 -8.47 13.37
CA MET A 62 -1.90 -9.60 12.45
C MET A 62 -2.34 -10.86 13.20
N ASP A 63 -2.96 -11.80 12.47
CA ASP A 63 -3.43 -13.05 13.04
C ASP A 63 -2.27 -13.83 13.67
N ASN A 64 -2.50 -14.36 14.88
CA ASN A 64 -1.56 -15.15 15.67
C ASN A 64 -0.23 -14.46 16.01
N GLY A 65 -0.16 -13.12 16.00
CA GLY A 65 1.08 -12.38 16.29
C GLY A 65 1.20 -11.85 17.73
N GLU A 66 0.34 -12.25 18.66
CA GLU A 66 0.29 -11.65 20.00
C GLU A 66 1.54 -11.92 20.85
N GLU A 67 2.15 -13.11 20.75
CA GLU A 67 3.38 -13.41 21.49
C GLU A 67 4.59 -12.74 20.84
N GLU A 68 4.65 -12.73 19.50
CA GLU A 68 5.66 -12.02 18.72
C GLU A 68 5.61 -10.53 18.97
N GLN A 69 4.43 -9.93 19.11
CA GLN A 69 4.29 -8.51 19.48
C GLN A 69 4.98 -8.24 20.82
N LYS A 70 4.80 -9.09 21.84
CA LYS A 70 5.46 -8.91 23.14
C LYS A 70 6.98 -9.05 23.02
N ILE A 71 7.46 -9.98 22.19
CA ILE A 71 8.89 -10.16 21.94
C ILE A 71 9.46 -8.94 21.21
N ALA A 72 8.75 -8.47 20.19
CA ALA A 72 9.10 -7.32 19.38
C ALA A 72 9.17 -6.05 20.23
N ASP A 73 8.15 -5.77 21.05
CA ASP A 73 8.11 -4.62 21.95
C ASP A 73 9.30 -4.59 22.92
N LYS A 74 9.66 -5.74 23.51
CA LYS A 74 10.83 -5.88 24.40
C LYS A 74 12.16 -5.66 23.67
N ASN A 75 12.19 -5.85 22.36
CA ASN A 75 13.39 -5.78 21.53
C ASN A 75 13.37 -4.62 20.52
N LYS A 76 12.42 -3.68 20.67
CA LYS A 76 12.11 -2.64 19.68
C LYS A 76 13.35 -1.92 19.15
N GLU A 77 14.18 -1.35 20.02
CA GLU A 77 15.37 -0.59 19.59
C GLU A 77 16.38 -1.44 18.80
N LYS A 78 16.47 -2.74 19.08
CA LYS A 78 17.38 -3.64 18.36
C LYS A 78 16.81 -4.04 17.00
N ILE A 79 15.50 -4.27 16.94
CA ILE A 79 14.77 -4.52 15.69
C ILE A 79 14.87 -3.31 14.77
N GLU A 80 14.61 -2.10 15.28
CA GLU A 80 14.71 -0.86 14.51
C GLU A 80 16.11 -0.71 13.90
N LYS A 81 17.18 -0.92 14.68
CA LYS A 81 18.56 -0.88 14.18
C LYS A 81 18.86 -1.95 13.12
N ALA A 82 18.35 -3.17 13.31
CA ALA A 82 18.54 -4.26 12.35
C ALA A 82 17.86 -3.92 11.00
N VAL A 83 16.64 -3.39 11.05
CA VAL A 83 15.88 -2.98 9.86
C VAL A 83 16.54 -1.78 9.18
N GLU A 84 16.91 -0.73 9.92
CA GLU A 84 17.63 0.42 9.37
C GLU A 84 18.93 0.00 8.68
N LYS A 85 19.70 -0.88 9.32
CA LYS A 85 20.93 -1.44 8.73
C LYS A 85 20.64 -2.25 7.47
N PHE A 86 19.62 -3.10 7.50
CA PHE A 86 19.22 -3.91 6.35
C PHE A 86 18.88 -3.04 5.13
N PHE A 87 18.06 -1.98 5.29
CA PHE A 87 17.73 -1.07 4.19
C PHE A 87 18.94 -0.30 3.68
N LEU A 88 19.81 0.16 4.59
CA LEU A 88 21.04 0.86 4.21
C LEU A 88 22.00 -0.05 3.45
N ASP A 89 22.19 -1.28 3.90
CA ASP A 89 23.15 -2.22 3.29
C ASP A 89 22.64 -2.77 1.97
N LYS A 90 21.38 -3.22 1.92
CA LYS A 90 20.79 -3.88 0.74
C LYS A 90 20.36 -2.87 -0.32
N TYR A 91 19.65 -1.82 0.10
CA TYR A 91 19.01 -0.88 -0.83
C TYR A 91 19.71 0.48 -0.91
N LYS A 92 20.74 0.72 -0.11
CA LYS A 92 21.45 2.02 -0.05
C LYS A 92 20.55 3.17 0.39
N THR A 93 19.51 2.85 1.17
CA THR A 93 18.49 3.80 1.59
C THR A 93 18.46 3.89 3.11
N GLU A 94 18.53 5.12 3.64
CA GLU A 94 18.21 5.36 5.04
C GLU A 94 16.69 5.37 5.22
N VAL A 95 16.21 4.74 6.30
CA VAL A 95 14.79 4.67 6.62
C VAL A 95 14.49 5.12 8.06
N VAL A 96 13.21 5.27 8.39
CA VAL A 96 12.70 5.43 9.75
C VAL A 96 11.63 4.39 9.97
N VAL A 97 11.70 3.65 11.08
CA VAL A 97 10.60 2.77 11.49
C VAL A 97 9.40 3.61 11.91
N ARG A 98 8.26 3.35 11.26
CA ARG A 98 6.98 4.01 11.52
C ARG A 98 6.08 3.19 12.42
N ASN A 99 6.10 1.87 12.25
CA ASN A 99 5.33 0.96 13.08
C ASN A 99 5.94 -0.45 13.08
N MET A 100 5.56 -1.26 14.05
CA MET A 100 5.98 -2.64 14.18
C MET A 100 4.83 -3.48 14.72
N ILE A 101 4.44 -4.49 13.97
CA ILE A 101 3.33 -5.39 14.29
C ILE A 101 3.87 -6.82 14.36
N GLY A 102 3.62 -7.51 15.46
CA GLY A 102 3.86 -8.95 15.57
C GLY A 102 2.98 -9.73 14.61
N ALA A 103 3.55 -10.73 13.97
CA ALA A 103 2.90 -11.67 13.07
C ALA A 103 3.41 -13.09 13.41
N ASP A 104 2.69 -14.13 13.00
CA ASP A 104 3.11 -15.52 13.23
C ASP A 104 4.58 -15.75 12.82
N GLY A 105 5.45 -16.02 13.81
CA GLY A 105 6.89 -16.24 13.62
C GLY A 105 7.73 -15.02 13.21
N ALA A 106 7.20 -13.79 13.29
CA ALA A 106 7.94 -12.59 12.89
C ALA A 106 7.42 -11.27 13.49
N ALA A 107 8.15 -10.19 13.26
CA ALA A 107 7.63 -8.83 13.32
C ALA A 107 7.65 -8.19 11.92
N THR A 108 6.51 -7.66 11.50
CA THR A 108 6.40 -6.80 10.32
C THR A 108 6.71 -5.36 10.73
N VAL A 109 7.74 -4.79 10.12
CA VAL A 109 8.26 -3.46 10.47
C VAL A 109 8.03 -2.52 9.29
N PHE A 110 7.11 -1.58 9.45
CA PHE A 110 6.78 -0.56 8.46
C PHE A 110 7.79 0.58 8.53
N VAL A 111 8.29 1.00 7.37
CA VAL A 111 9.35 2.01 7.26
C VAL A 111 9.00 3.09 6.24
N GLU A 112 9.52 4.28 6.48
CA GLU A 112 9.50 5.40 5.53
C GLU A 112 10.94 5.77 5.16
N SER A 113 11.21 6.02 3.89
CA SER A 113 12.52 6.46 3.42
C SER A 113 12.89 7.86 3.90
N LYS A 114 14.19 8.13 3.99
CA LYS A 114 14.76 9.46 4.22
C LYS A 114 15.42 9.98 2.95
N GLY A 115 15.42 11.31 2.80
CA GLY A 115 16.19 12.00 1.77
C GLY A 115 15.36 12.28 0.52
N LEU A 116 15.96 12.06 -0.66
CA LEU A 116 15.37 12.41 -1.95
C LEU A 116 14.18 11.51 -2.31
N LEU A 117 14.30 10.21 -2.04
CA LEU A 117 13.22 9.26 -2.27
C LEU A 117 12.20 9.36 -1.14
N ASP A 118 10.92 9.45 -1.52
CA ASP A 118 9.76 9.48 -0.61
C ASP A 118 8.89 8.26 -0.89
N PHE A 119 9.11 7.20 -0.11
CA PHE A 119 8.35 5.96 -0.16
C PHE A 119 8.17 5.33 1.22
N TYR A 120 7.16 4.47 1.28
CA TYR A 120 6.90 3.56 2.38
C TYR A 120 7.04 2.11 1.89
N THR A 121 7.50 1.25 2.77
CA THR A 121 7.56 -0.21 2.57
C THR A 121 7.64 -0.90 3.93
N TYR A 122 7.90 -2.19 3.95
CA TYR A 122 8.07 -2.94 5.19
C TYR A 122 9.18 -3.99 5.05
N ALA A 123 9.68 -4.43 6.19
CA ALA A 123 10.56 -5.59 6.31
C ALA A 123 9.98 -6.59 7.31
N ILE A 124 10.33 -7.85 7.12
CA ILE A 124 10.00 -8.94 8.03
C ILE A 124 11.24 -9.27 8.83
N VAL A 125 11.08 -9.31 10.15
CA VAL A 125 12.12 -9.69 11.10
C VAL A 125 11.70 -10.99 11.77
N PRO A 126 12.33 -12.13 11.44
CA PRO A 126 11.93 -13.41 12.00
C PRO A 126 12.10 -13.47 13.52
N ILE A 127 11.16 -14.13 14.18
CA ILE A 127 11.14 -14.36 15.62
C ILE A 127 10.94 -15.86 15.86
N ASP A 128 11.85 -16.46 16.62
CA ASP A 128 11.66 -17.78 17.21
C ASP A 128 10.96 -17.58 18.55
N ASP A 129 9.64 -17.76 18.56
CA ASP A 129 8.79 -17.61 19.74
C ASP A 129 9.06 -18.72 20.78
N SER A 130 9.43 -19.92 20.33
CA SER A 130 9.79 -21.06 21.17
C SER A 130 11.05 -20.79 22.01
N GLU A 131 12.01 -20.05 21.46
CA GLU A 131 13.22 -19.60 22.15
C GLU A 131 13.11 -18.16 22.68
N ASN A 132 12.00 -17.47 22.42
CA ASN A 132 11.79 -16.05 22.71
C ASN A 132 12.94 -15.18 22.19
N LYS A 133 13.34 -15.41 20.93
CA LYS A 133 14.55 -14.88 20.29
C LYS A 133 14.24 -14.20 18.96
N VAL A 134 14.82 -13.02 18.76
CA VAL A 134 14.75 -12.28 17.49
C VAL A 134 15.96 -12.62 16.63
N LEU A 135 15.76 -12.88 15.34
CA LEU A 135 16.81 -13.20 14.37
C LEU A 135 17.23 -11.93 13.61
N TYR A 136 17.99 -11.06 14.26
CA TYR A 136 18.34 -9.72 13.74
C TYR A 136 19.13 -9.70 12.42
N ASP A 137 19.84 -10.78 12.09
CA ASP A 137 20.64 -10.87 10.86
C ASP A 137 19.86 -11.51 9.70
N GLU A 138 18.61 -11.89 9.93
CA GLU A 138 17.73 -12.57 8.98
C GLU A 138 16.59 -11.66 8.52
N VAL A 139 16.78 -10.34 8.56
CA VAL A 139 15.79 -9.38 8.06
C VAL A 139 15.64 -9.54 6.54
N TRP A 140 14.40 -9.57 6.06
CA TRP A 140 14.08 -9.69 4.64
C TRP A 140 12.87 -8.83 4.26
N THR A 141 12.58 -8.74 2.97
CA THR A 141 11.36 -8.12 2.42
C THR A 141 10.72 -9.12 1.49
N GLU A 142 9.40 -9.11 1.37
CA GLU A 142 8.74 -9.85 0.30
C GLU A 142 9.34 -9.48 -1.06
N GLN A 143 9.27 -10.43 -1.99
CA GLN A 143 9.93 -10.30 -3.28
C GLN A 143 9.44 -9.02 -3.97
N GLU A 144 10.39 -8.18 -4.37
CA GLU A 144 10.18 -6.95 -5.13
C GLU A 144 9.44 -5.81 -4.41
N GLU A 145 9.00 -5.98 -3.16
CA GLU A 145 8.25 -4.93 -2.44
C GLU A 145 9.07 -3.64 -2.26
N ALA A 146 10.28 -3.76 -1.69
CA ALA A 146 11.14 -2.61 -1.45
C ALA A 146 11.70 -2.05 -2.77
N GLU A 147 12.02 -2.93 -3.72
CA GLU A 147 12.48 -2.58 -5.06
C GLU A 147 11.43 -1.76 -5.81
N THR A 148 10.17 -2.20 -5.79
CA THR A 148 9.04 -1.52 -6.43
C THR A 148 8.75 -0.18 -5.74
N ALA A 149 8.81 -0.13 -4.41
CA ALA A 149 8.66 1.12 -3.66
C ALA A 149 9.70 2.18 -4.08
N ILE A 150 10.96 1.78 -4.24
CA ILE A 150 12.04 2.65 -4.72
C ILE A 150 11.78 3.11 -6.16
N GLN A 151 11.40 2.19 -7.05
CA GLN A 151 11.09 2.50 -8.45
C GLN A 151 9.96 3.53 -8.56
N LEU A 152 8.88 3.34 -7.80
CA LEU A 152 7.72 4.23 -7.80
C LEU A 152 8.04 5.62 -7.22
N ALA A 153 8.90 5.72 -6.21
CA ALA A 153 9.40 7.00 -5.72
C ALA A 153 10.20 7.75 -6.81
N MET A 154 11.07 7.05 -7.53
CA MET A 154 11.83 7.64 -8.63
C MET A 154 10.92 8.07 -9.79
N TYR A 155 9.92 7.25 -10.12
CA TYR A 155 8.91 7.59 -11.12
C TYR A 155 8.13 8.86 -10.75
N LYS A 156 7.74 9.00 -9.47
CA LYS A 156 7.12 10.21 -8.93
C LYS A 156 8.02 11.42 -9.11
N ILE A 157 9.31 11.32 -8.74
CA ILE A 157 10.28 12.42 -8.87
C ILE A 157 10.47 12.84 -10.33
N ALA A 158 10.52 11.87 -11.25
CA ALA A 158 10.65 12.16 -12.68
C ALA A 158 9.42 12.90 -13.25
N ASN A 159 8.25 12.72 -12.64
CA ASN A 159 6.98 13.31 -13.05
C ASN A 159 6.42 14.32 -12.02
N ASP A 160 7.28 14.90 -11.19
CA ASP A 160 6.89 15.65 -9.98
C ASP A 160 5.81 16.71 -10.24
N ASP A 161 5.93 17.47 -11.34
CA ASP A 161 4.94 18.50 -11.71
C ASP A 161 3.55 17.91 -11.98
N LYS A 162 3.48 16.72 -12.62
CA LYS A 162 2.22 16.03 -12.89
C LYS A 162 1.61 15.47 -11.61
N PHE A 163 2.43 14.94 -10.71
CA PHE A 163 1.98 14.46 -9.40
C PHE A 163 1.46 15.60 -8.54
N ASN A 164 2.15 16.75 -8.52
CA ASN A 164 1.69 17.94 -7.82
C ASN A 164 0.33 18.41 -8.37
N TYR A 165 0.19 18.47 -9.70
CA TYR A 165 -1.09 18.79 -10.34
C TYR A 165 -2.21 17.80 -9.95
N LEU A 166 -1.93 16.49 -9.99
CA LEU A 166 -2.90 15.46 -9.60
C LEU A 166 -3.32 15.59 -8.13
N ASN A 167 -2.36 15.82 -7.24
CA ASN A 167 -2.62 15.99 -5.80
C ASN A 167 -3.51 17.23 -5.55
N ASP A 168 -3.21 18.36 -6.20
CA ASP A 168 -3.99 19.59 -6.08
C ASP A 168 -5.41 19.42 -6.63
N TYR A 169 -5.54 18.71 -7.76
CA TYR A 169 -6.83 18.35 -8.34
C TYR A 169 -7.66 17.49 -7.39
N LEU A 170 -7.09 16.41 -6.85
CA LEU A 170 -7.81 15.50 -5.93
C LEU A 170 -8.19 16.19 -4.62
N ALA A 171 -7.32 17.05 -4.09
CA ALA A 171 -7.62 17.83 -2.89
C ALA A 171 -8.76 18.84 -3.12
N SER A 172 -8.90 19.39 -4.33
CA SER A 172 -10.00 20.28 -4.71
C SER A 172 -11.28 19.48 -4.96
N PHE A 173 -11.18 18.39 -5.71
CA PHE A 173 -12.29 17.48 -6.00
C PHE A 173 -12.92 16.92 -4.72
N SER A 174 -12.10 16.49 -3.76
CA SER A 174 -12.52 16.01 -2.44
C SER A 174 -13.41 17.03 -1.71
N LYS A 175 -13.01 18.30 -1.69
CA LYS A 175 -13.78 19.39 -1.05
C LYS A 175 -15.10 19.68 -1.77
N GLU A 176 -15.13 19.58 -3.09
CA GLU A 176 -16.31 19.89 -3.91
C GLU A 176 -17.35 18.77 -3.90
N ASN A 177 -16.92 17.52 -3.70
CA ASN A 177 -17.78 16.34 -3.87
C ASN A 177 -18.04 15.56 -2.57
N ASP A 178 -17.60 16.08 -1.42
CA ASP A 178 -17.72 15.43 -0.10
C ASP A 178 -17.14 14.00 -0.08
N VAL A 179 -16.03 13.82 -0.81
CA VAL A 179 -15.27 12.57 -0.89
C VAL A 179 -14.05 12.70 0.01
N ILE A 180 -13.75 11.67 0.79
CA ILE A 180 -12.71 11.73 1.81
C ILE A 180 -11.60 10.71 1.53
N GLY A 181 -10.35 11.11 1.78
CA GLY A 181 -9.21 10.21 1.75
C GLY A 181 -8.94 9.55 3.10
N GLU A 182 -7.97 8.64 3.10
CA GLU A 182 -7.51 7.97 4.32
C GLU A 182 -6.86 8.93 5.32
N ASN A 183 -6.98 8.60 6.60
CA ASN A 183 -6.31 9.32 7.68
C ASN A 183 -4.77 9.33 7.46
N PRO A 184 -4.12 10.52 7.40
CA PRO A 184 -2.69 10.61 7.17
C PRO A 184 -1.81 9.94 8.25
N GLU A 185 -2.26 9.88 9.50
CA GLU A 185 -1.56 9.21 10.60
C GLU A 185 -1.62 7.68 10.47
N PHE A 186 -2.79 7.12 10.12
CA PHE A 186 -2.91 5.69 9.81
C PHE A 186 -1.95 5.33 8.68
N LYS A 187 -2.04 6.06 7.57
CA LYS A 187 -1.18 5.85 6.40
C LYS A 187 0.30 5.95 6.75
N LYS A 188 0.72 6.93 7.56
CA LYS A 188 2.11 7.05 8.01
C LYS A 188 2.59 5.83 8.80
N LYS A 189 1.71 5.16 9.55
CA LYS A 189 2.04 3.97 10.35
C LYS A 189 2.03 2.68 9.52
N PHE A 190 1.14 2.56 8.53
CA PHE A 190 0.84 1.27 7.88
C PHE A 190 1.06 1.24 6.36
N ALA A 191 1.45 2.35 5.73
CA ALA A 191 1.77 2.36 4.31
C ALA A 191 2.93 1.40 4.00
N SER A 192 2.78 0.64 2.91
CA SER A 192 3.73 -0.38 2.47
C SER A 192 4.06 -0.32 0.98
N THR A 193 3.34 0.49 0.19
CA THR A 193 3.33 0.41 -1.28
C THR A 193 3.94 1.64 -1.95
N GLY A 194 5.20 1.95 -1.63
CA GLY A 194 5.91 3.02 -2.33
C GLY A 194 5.40 4.41 -1.96
N TYR A 195 5.11 5.23 -2.97
CA TYR A 195 4.58 6.58 -2.78
C TYR A 195 3.07 6.55 -2.50
N VAL A 196 2.68 7.00 -1.31
CA VAL A 196 1.30 6.92 -0.82
C VAL A 196 0.76 8.30 -0.43
N THR A 197 -0.40 8.65 -0.96
CA THR A 197 -1.17 9.86 -0.61
C THR A 197 -2.45 9.49 0.14
N PRO A 198 -3.17 10.44 0.75
CA PRO A 198 -4.49 10.17 1.31
C PRO A 198 -5.53 9.69 0.27
N PHE A 199 -5.32 9.94 -1.02
CA PHE A 199 -6.32 9.71 -2.07
C PHE A 199 -5.99 8.53 -2.99
N TYR A 200 -4.72 8.16 -3.08
CA TYR A 200 -4.25 7.05 -3.90
C TYR A 200 -2.87 6.56 -3.47
N TYR A 201 -2.56 5.33 -3.84
CA TYR A 201 -1.21 4.78 -3.95
C TYR A 201 -0.97 4.25 -5.37
N MET A 202 0.27 3.87 -5.64
CA MET A 202 0.66 3.31 -6.93
C MET A 202 1.10 1.87 -6.80
N GLU A 203 0.88 1.11 -7.86
CA GLU A 203 1.51 -0.20 -8.07
C GLU A 203 2.12 -0.25 -9.47
N SER A 204 3.13 -1.10 -9.64
CA SER A 204 3.67 -1.43 -10.96
C SER A 204 3.88 -2.93 -11.05
N PHE A 205 3.52 -3.48 -12.21
CA PHE A 205 3.71 -4.90 -12.54
C PHE A 205 4.72 -5.07 -13.67
N SER A 206 5.57 -4.07 -13.90
CA SER A 206 6.40 -3.95 -15.09
C SER A 206 7.86 -3.71 -14.78
N ASP A 207 8.70 -4.41 -15.54
CA ASP A 207 10.15 -4.24 -15.54
C ASP A 207 10.61 -2.92 -16.17
N SER A 208 9.69 -2.13 -16.77
CA SER A 208 10.01 -0.86 -17.44
C SER A 208 10.67 0.16 -16.51
N LEU A 209 10.49 0.05 -15.19
CA LEU A 209 11.12 0.92 -14.19
C LEU A 209 12.44 0.36 -13.62
N LEU A 210 12.83 -0.88 -13.94
CA LEU A 210 14.09 -1.48 -13.47
C LEU A 210 15.33 -0.59 -13.72
N PRO A 211 15.47 0.11 -14.87
CA PRO A 211 16.64 0.97 -15.07
C PRO A 211 16.77 2.10 -14.05
N LEU A 212 15.66 2.57 -13.45
CA LEU A 212 15.70 3.55 -12.36
C LEU A 212 16.34 2.92 -11.11
N LEU A 213 15.84 1.76 -10.69
CA LEU A 213 16.38 1.03 -9.54
C LEU A 213 17.86 0.69 -9.72
N ASP A 214 18.21 0.14 -10.88
CA ASP A 214 19.59 -0.21 -11.23
C ASP A 214 20.54 0.99 -11.14
N THR A 215 20.08 2.16 -11.59
CA THR A 215 20.88 3.39 -11.53
C THR A 215 21.04 3.85 -10.09
N TYR A 216 19.96 3.81 -9.30
CA TYR A 216 19.98 4.18 -7.90
C TYR A 216 20.92 3.30 -7.07
N LEU A 217 20.82 1.97 -7.20
CA LEU A 217 21.68 1.05 -6.45
C LEU A 217 23.18 1.18 -6.79
N LYS A 218 23.50 1.59 -8.04
CA LYS A 218 24.88 1.87 -8.47
C LYS A 218 25.39 3.23 -7.96
N GLN A 219 24.50 4.21 -7.80
CA GLN A 219 24.84 5.57 -7.39
C GLN A 219 23.73 6.15 -6.49
N PRO A 220 23.69 5.83 -5.19
CA PRO A 220 22.57 6.24 -4.32
C PRO A 220 22.45 7.76 -4.09
N GLY A 221 23.48 8.54 -4.45
CA GLY A 221 23.47 10.00 -4.41
C GLY A 221 22.96 10.67 -5.69
N LEU A 222 21.93 10.12 -6.34
CA LEU A 222 21.32 10.73 -7.54
C LEU A 222 20.68 12.09 -7.21
N THR A 223 20.71 13.01 -8.17
CA THR A 223 19.86 14.20 -8.13
C THR A 223 18.54 13.97 -8.87
N LYS A 224 17.59 14.91 -8.76
CA LYS A 224 16.35 14.88 -9.54
C LYS A 224 16.63 14.85 -11.05
N GLU A 225 17.64 15.58 -11.50
CA GLU A 225 18.05 15.63 -12.92
C GLU A 225 18.61 14.29 -13.41
N ASP A 226 19.37 13.58 -12.58
CA ASP A 226 19.87 12.24 -12.92
C ASP A 226 18.71 11.25 -13.11
N ILE A 227 17.73 11.28 -12.20
CA ILE A 227 16.52 10.46 -12.27
C ILE A 227 15.73 10.78 -13.54
N GLN A 228 15.51 12.06 -13.84
CA GLN A 228 14.82 12.50 -15.06
C GLN A 228 15.53 12.04 -16.33
N LYS A 229 16.86 12.07 -16.35
CA LYS A 229 17.65 11.62 -17.50
C LYS A 229 17.44 10.14 -17.80
N VAL A 230 17.45 9.29 -16.77
CA VAL A 230 17.16 7.85 -16.93
C VAL A 230 15.71 7.68 -17.39
N TYR A 231 14.77 8.32 -16.70
CA TYR A 231 13.34 8.25 -17.00
C TYR A 231 13.01 8.60 -18.46
N ASN A 232 13.62 9.66 -19.00
CA ASN A 232 13.39 10.09 -20.38
C ASN A 232 13.87 9.08 -21.44
N SER A 233 14.65 8.07 -21.06
CA SER A 233 15.07 6.98 -21.94
C SER A 233 14.17 5.74 -21.84
N LEU A 234 13.19 5.75 -20.93
CA LEU A 234 12.28 4.62 -20.70
C LEU A 234 11.07 4.69 -21.62
N GLU A 235 10.65 3.53 -22.13
CA GLU A 235 9.37 3.34 -22.79
C GLU A 235 8.40 2.71 -21.80
N ILE A 236 7.60 3.54 -21.12
CA ILE A 236 6.61 3.09 -20.14
C ILE A 236 5.23 3.10 -20.80
N LYS A 237 4.52 1.97 -20.75
CA LYS A 237 3.14 1.92 -21.26
C LYS A 237 2.14 2.41 -20.20
N PRO A 238 1.02 3.04 -20.61
CA PRO A 238 0.04 3.58 -19.66
C PRO A 238 -0.57 2.56 -18.68
N ASP A 239 -0.59 1.28 -19.03
CA ASP A 239 -1.15 0.18 -18.24
C ASP A 239 -0.13 -0.50 -17.30
N GLU A 240 1.13 -0.05 -17.32
CA GLU A 240 2.22 -0.62 -16.50
C GLU A 240 2.33 0.01 -15.11
N ILE A 241 1.67 1.15 -14.89
CA ILE A 241 1.61 1.84 -13.60
C ILE A 241 0.14 2.12 -13.28
N ILE A 242 -0.34 1.55 -12.18
CA ILE A 242 -1.74 1.67 -11.77
C ILE A 242 -1.83 2.61 -10.57
N PHE A 243 -2.80 3.51 -10.63
CA PHE A 243 -3.18 4.37 -9.52
C PHE A 243 -4.44 3.78 -8.88
N LEU A 244 -4.34 3.38 -7.62
CA LEU A 244 -5.43 2.78 -6.87
C LEU A 244 -5.98 3.82 -5.89
N SER A 245 -7.24 4.21 -6.09
CA SER A 245 -7.93 5.20 -5.27
C SER A 245 -8.25 4.63 -3.89
N THR A 246 -7.97 5.41 -2.85
CA THR A 246 -8.33 5.11 -1.46
C THR A 246 -9.49 5.98 -0.95
N CYS A 247 -10.06 6.80 -1.83
CA CYS A 247 -11.22 7.64 -1.52
C CYS A 247 -12.48 6.82 -1.23
N ILE A 248 -13.27 7.29 -0.26
CA ILE A 248 -14.61 6.77 0.12
C ILE A 248 -15.65 7.88 -0.01
#